data_AF-A0A0Q6V6N8-F1
#
_entry.id   AF-A0A0Q6V6N8-F1
#
_cell.length_a   1.000
_cell.length_b   1.000
_cell.length_c   1.000
_cell.angle_alpha   90.00
_cell.angle_beta   90.00
_cell.angle_gamma   90.00
#
_symmetry.space_group_name_H-M   'P 1'
#
loop_
_entity.id
_entity.type
_entity.pdbx_description
1 polymer ?
#
loop_
_entity_poly.entity_id
_entity_poly.type
_entity_poly.pdbx_seq_one_letter_code
_entity_poly.pdbx_strand_id
1 'polypeptide(L)'
;MSDLVFIDRDASPWDPSATSELVFELDRYNFPRTGILRQRDLGNDLLVLFDCIAGEEDKQNLWIYATIDSEEAERLASATGTALLAEVQSAFKHRWVTLAYADDFKVQTFDRFDAGSEGYMSLMKRYILRLKADLQRMQNDLDVMARHSRADEDELTFQ
;
A
#
# COMPACT_ATOMS: atom_id res chain seq x y z
N MET A 1 -12.41 -3.76 17.13
CA MET A 1 -11.25 -4.44 16.51
C MET A 1 -10.70 -3.50 15.46
N SER A 2 -9.39 -3.40 15.37
CA SER A 2 -8.74 -2.53 14.40
C SER A 2 -8.47 -3.36 13.16
N ASP A 3 -9.29 -3.21 12.12
CA ASP A 3 -9.07 -3.81 10.79
C ASP A 3 -7.93 -3.05 10.08
N LEU A 4 -6.77 -2.96 10.72
CA LEU A 4 -5.57 -2.30 10.20
C LEU A 4 -4.64 -3.35 9.62
N VAL A 5 -4.33 -3.18 8.34
CA VAL A 5 -3.21 -3.89 7.71
C VAL A 5 -1.92 -3.23 8.20
N PHE A 6 -0.97 -4.04 8.67
CA PHE A 6 0.33 -3.57 9.12
C PHE A 6 1.30 -3.54 7.94
N ILE A 7 1.89 -2.37 7.70
CA ILE A 7 2.88 -2.16 6.65
C ILE A 7 4.03 -1.35 7.23
N ASP A 8 5.24 -1.88 7.12
CA ASP A 8 6.48 -1.22 7.49
C ASP A 8 7.10 -0.53 6.27
N ARG A 9 7.70 0.64 6.49
CA ARG A 9 8.55 1.25 5.45
C ARG A 9 9.79 0.38 5.23
N ASP A 10 10.29 0.38 4.01
CA ASP A 10 11.43 -0.42 3.55
C ASP A 10 11.22 -1.96 3.63
N ALA A 11 10.00 -2.40 3.95
CA ALA A 11 9.59 -3.78 3.79
C ALA A 11 9.29 -4.09 2.31
N SER A 12 9.33 -5.37 1.95
CA SER A 12 8.90 -5.81 0.62
C SER A 12 7.37 -5.83 0.56
N PRO A 13 6.72 -5.43 -0.54
CA PRO A 13 5.26 -5.39 -0.59
C PRO A 13 4.55 -6.73 -0.34
N TRP A 14 5.13 -7.84 -0.80
CA TRP A 14 4.62 -9.19 -0.53
C TRP A 14 5.04 -9.77 0.83
N ASP A 15 5.79 -9.01 1.63
CA ASP A 15 6.20 -9.31 3.00
C ASP A 15 6.22 -8.01 3.82
N PRO A 16 5.05 -7.37 4.01
CA PRO A 16 4.96 -5.95 4.33
C PRO A 16 5.25 -5.64 5.80
N SER A 17 5.42 -6.62 6.68
CA SER A 17 5.71 -6.39 8.09
C SER A 17 6.37 -7.60 8.74
N ALA A 18 7.04 -7.40 9.88
CA ALA A 18 7.66 -8.50 10.62
C ALA A 18 6.67 -9.57 11.16
N THR A 19 5.37 -9.27 11.16
CA THR A 19 4.31 -10.21 11.59
C THR A 19 3.60 -10.87 10.41
N SER A 20 4.02 -10.55 9.18
CA SER A 20 3.45 -11.10 7.96
C SER A 20 3.99 -12.50 7.67
N GLU A 21 3.08 -13.38 7.27
CA GLU A 21 3.40 -14.72 6.78
C GLU A 21 2.58 -14.95 5.50
N LEU A 22 3.22 -15.32 4.40
CA LEU A 22 2.51 -15.71 3.18
C LEU A 22 1.84 -17.07 3.37
N VAL A 23 0.51 -17.06 3.43
CA VAL A 23 -0.31 -18.27 3.63
C VAL A 23 -0.66 -18.91 2.30
N PHE A 24 -0.98 -18.08 1.31
CA PHE A 24 -1.40 -18.57 0.00
C PHE A 24 -0.93 -17.63 -1.10
N GLU A 25 -0.40 -18.21 -2.17
CA GLU A 25 0.00 -17.48 -3.37
C GLU A 25 -1.04 -17.71 -4.46
N LEU A 26 -1.62 -16.61 -4.98
CA LEU A 26 -2.64 -16.66 -6.01
C LEU A 26 -2.05 -16.42 -7.41
N ASP A 27 -1.03 -15.56 -7.48
CA ASP A 27 -0.32 -15.28 -8.71
C ASP A 27 1.14 -14.89 -8.44
N ARG A 28 2.03 -15.30 -9.35
CA ARG A 28 3.48 -15.11 -9.25
C ARG A 28 4.09 -14.79 -10.61
N TYR A 29 5.05 -13.87 -10.56
CA TYR A 29 6.02 -13.65 -11.63
C TYR A 29 7.43 -14.03 -11.13
N ASN A 30 8.30 -13.05 -10.85
CA ASN A 30 9.58 -13.26 -10.14
C ASN A 30 9.42 -13.23 -8.61
N PHE A 31 8.34 -12.63 -8.14
CA PHE A 31 7.90 -12.53 -6.75
C PHE A 31 6.36 -12.70 -6.70
N PRO A 32 5.77 -12.95 -5.52
CA PRO A 32 4.31 -13.02 -5.37
C PRO A 32 3.68 -11.68 -5.76
N ARG A 33 2.77 -11.68 -6.74
CA ARG A 33 2.05 -10.48 -7.17
C ARG A 33 0.70 -10.35 -6.48
N THR A 34 0.06 -11.48 -6.26
CA THR A 34 -1.24 -11.56 -5.58
C THR A 34 -1.20 -12.72 -4.60
N GLY A 35 -1.71 -12.51 -3.39
CA GLY A 35 -1.70 -13.57 -2.38
C GLY A 35 -2.40 -13.17 -1.10
N ILE A 36 -2.42 -14.11 -0.17
CA ILE A 36 -3.03 -13.97 1.15
C ILE A 36 -1.93 -14.09 2.19
N LEU A 37 -1.80 -13.05 2.99
CA LEU A 37 -0.94 -12.98 4.16
C LEU A 37 -1.75 -13.28 5.41
N ARG A 38 -1.11 -13.87 6.42
CA ARG A 38 -1.55 -13.81 7.82
C ARG A 38 -0.70 -12.78 8.53
N GLN A 39 -1.33 -11.86 9.24
CA GLN A 39 -0.67 -10.92 10.14
C GLN A 39 -1.14 -11.20 11.55
N ARG A 40 -0.18 -11.34 12.48
CA ARG A 40 -0.48 -11.44 13.91
C ARG A 40 -0.49 -10.07 14.56
N ASP A 41 -1.60 -9.72 15.20
CA ASP A 41 -1.72 -8.51 16.04
C ASP A 41 -2.40 -8.83 17.38
N LEU A 42 -1.73 -8.50 18.48
CA LEU A 42 -2.23 -8.64 19.85
C LEU A 42 -2.92 -9.99 20.15
N GLY A 43 -2.46 -11.07 19.52
CA GLY A 43 -2.97 -12.44 19.71
C GLY A 43 -4.08 -12.88 18.75
N ASN A 44 -4.47 -12.05 17.78
CA ASN A 44 -5.42 -12.42 16.71
C ASN A 44 -4.71 -12.55 15.36
N ASP A 45 -5.17 -13.50 14.56
CA ASP A 45 -4.74 -13.67 13.17
C ASP A 45 -5.66 -12.85 12.25
N LEU A 46 -5.06 -11.97 11.45
CA LEU A 46 -5.71 -11.21 10.40
C LEU A 46 -5.30 -11.79 9.05
N LEU A 47 -6.28 -12.16 8.22
CA LEU A 47 -6.02 -12.51 6.83
C LEU A 47 -6.05 -11.25 5.98
N VAL A 48 -5.01 -11.07 5.16
CA VAL A 48 -4.83 -9.88 4.33
C VAL A 48 -4.60 -10.32 2.89
N LEU A 49 -5.50 -9.95 2.00
CA LEU A 49 -5.29 -10.04 0.56
C LEU A 49 -4.37 -8.89 0.13
N PHE A 50 -3.36 -9.20 -0.67
CA PHE A 50 -2.55 -8.20 -1.37
C PHE A 50 -2.58 -8.44 -2.88
N ASP A 51 -2.43 -7.34 -3.63
CA ASP A 51 -2.32 -7.39 -5.09
C ASP A 51 -1.42 -6.26 -5.62
N CYS A 52 -0.60 -6.56 -6.63
CA CYS A 52 0.19 -5.58 -7.38
C CYS A 52 -0.66 -5.01 -8.52
N ILE A 53 -1.13 -3.78 -8.37
CA ILE A 53 -2.13 -3.19 -9.28
C ILE A 53 -1.53 -2.32 -10.38
N ALA A 54 -0.23 -1.98 -10.30
CA ALA A 54 0.51 -1.31 -11.36
C ALA A 54 2.03 -1.47 -11.20
N GLY A 55 2.77 -1.44 -12.32
CA GLY A 55 4.23 -1.42 -12.32
C GLY A 55 4.88 -2.76 -11.99
N GLU A 56 4.20 -3.88 -12.26
CA GLU A 56 4.64 -5.23 -11.91
C GLU A 56 6.05 -5.62 -12.43
N GLU A 57 6.50 -5.01 -13.54
CA GLU A 57 7.84 -5.21 -14.11
C GLU A 57 8.79 -4.01 -13.84
N ASP A 58 8.28 -2.97 -13.19
CA ASP A 58 8.99 -1.72 -12.95
C ASP A 58 9.53 -1.67 -11.52
N LYS A 59 10.60 -0.89 -11.34
CA LYS A 59 11.13 -0.57 -9.99
C LYS A 59 10.06 0.12 -9.13
N GLN A 60 9.21 0.91 -9.78
CA GLN A 60 8.15 1.69 -9.14
C GLN A 60 6.84 0.94 -9.33
N ASN A 61 6.23 0.52 -8.23
CA ASN A 61 5.00 -0.27 -8.27
C ASN A 61 4.00 0.17 -7.20
N LEU A 62 2.74 -0.16 -7.47
CA LEU A 62 1.61 0.13 -6.60
C LEU A 62 0.95 -1.15 -6.13
N TRP A 63 0.68 -1.20 -4.83
CA TRP A 63 0.12 -2.35 -4.15
C TRP A 63 -1.13 -1.96 -3.40
N ILE A 64 -2.08 -2.88 -3.33
CA ILE A 64 -3.31 -2.74 -2.56
C ILE A 64 -3.41 -3.89 -1.56
N TYR A 65 -3.92 -3.57 -0.37
CA TYR A 65 -4.11 -4.52 0.70
C TYR A 65 -5.51 -4.36 1.30
N ALA A 66 -6.13 -5.47 1.66
CA ALA A 66 -7.40 -5.48 2.38
C ALA A 66 -7.46 -6.66 3.34
N THR A 67 -8.08 -6.45 4.49
CA THR A 67 -8.48 -7.56 5.36
C THR A 67 -9.58 -8.36 4.67
N ILE A 68 -9.46 -9.68 4.75
CA ILE A 68 -10.46 -10.63 4.26
C ILE A 68 -10.85 -11.60 5.38
N ASP A 69 -12.03 -12.17 5.30
CA ASP A 69 -12.42 -13.26 6.19
C ASP A 69 -11.96 -14.64 5.65
N SER A 70 -12.17 -15.69 6.45
CA SER A 70 -11.78 -17.05 6.07
C SER A 70 -12.59 -17.59 4.88
N GLU A 71 -13.86 -17.19 4.73
CA GLU A 71 -14.70 -17.63 3.62
C GLU A 71 -14.22 -17.00 2.30
N GLU A 72 -13.87 -15.71 2.33
CA GLU A 72 -13.20 -15.00 1.24
C GLU A 72 -11.88 -15.66 0.85
N ALA A 73 -11.06 -16.02 1.83
CA ALA A 73 -9.79 -16.69 1.59
C ALA A 73 -9.99 -18.05 0.90
N GLU A 74 -10.96 -18.86 1.34
CA GLU A 74 -11.30 -20.14 0.72
C GLU A 74 -11.82 -19.98 -0.72
N ARG A 75 -12.67 -18.97 -0.96
CA ARG A 75 -13.17 -18.66 -2.32
C ARG A 75 -12.02 -18.26 -3.24
N LEU A 76 -11.13 -17.39 -2.79
CA LEU A 76 -9.96 -16.95 -3.55
C LEU A 76 -9.01 -18.13 -3.86
N ALA A 77 -8.73 -18.98 -2.88
CA ALA A 77 -7.86 -20.14 -3.05
C ALA A 77 -8.43 -21.19 -4.03
N SER A 78 -9.75 -21.21 -4.22
CA SER A 78 -10.43 -22.14 -5.13
C SER A 78 -10.65 -21.56 -6.53
N ALA A 79 -10.51 -20.24 -6.71
CA ALA A 79 -10.74 -19.57 -7.98
C ALA A 79 -9.52 -19.67 -8.90
N THR A 80 -9.75 -19.74 -10.22
CA THR A 80 -8.68 -19.77 -11.22
C THR A 80 -9.04 -18.95 -12.46
N GLY A 81 -8.02 -18.55 -13.22
CA GLY A 81 -8.20 -17.82 -14.47
C GLY A 81 -9.00 -16.52 -14.31
N THR A 82 -9.99 -16.31 -15.16
CA THR A 82 -10.82 -15.09 -15.13
C THR A 82 -11.70 -14.97 -13.89
N ALA A 83 -12.07 -16.09 -13.28
CA ALA A 83 -12.84 -16.08 -12.02
C ALA A 83 -11.99 -15.54 -10.87
N LEU A 84 -10.72 -15.94 -10.80
CA LEU A 84 -9.78 -15.43 -9.78
C LEU A 84 -9.64 -13.91 -9.87
N LEU A 85 -9.45 -13.37 -11.08
CA LEU A 85 -9.34 -11.93 -11.28
C LEU A 85 -10.61 -11.20 -10.80
N ALA A 86 -11.79 -11.74 -11.08
CA ALA A 86 -13.05 -11.13 -10.64
C ALA A 86 -13.22 -11.19 -9.12
N GLU A 87 -12.85 -12.30 -8.47
CA GLU A 87 -12.91 -12.46 -7.02
C GLU A 87 -11.93 -11.51 -6.32
N VAL A 88 -10.69 -11.43 -6.78
CA VAL A 88 -9.68 -10.50 -6.24
C VAL A 88 -10.17 -9.05 -6.33
N GLN A 89 -10.70 -8.63 -7.49
CA GLN A 89 -11.25 -7.29 -7.64
C GLN A 89 -12.48 -7.03 -6.76
N SER A 90 -13.33 -8.04 -6.57
CA SER A 90 -14.51 -7.95 -5.70
C SER A 90 -14.12 -7.80 -4.24
N ALA A 91 -13.09 -8.54 -3.81
CA ALA A 91 -12.58 -8.54 -2.44
C ALA A 91 -11.99 -7.18 -1.99
N PHE A 92 -11.72 -6.25 -2.90
CA PHE A 92 -11.31 -4.88 -2.53
C PHE A 92 -12.46 -3.88 -2.45
N LYS A 93 -13.67 -4.24 -2.89
CA LYS A 93 -14.81 -3.32 -2.89
C LYS A 93 -15.48 -3.26 -1.52
N HIS A 94 -16.17 -2.15 -1.30
CA HIS A 94 -17.03 -1.84 -0.16
C HIS A 94 -16.33 -1.95 1.19
N ARG A 95 -15.02 -1.71 1.21
CA ARG A 95 -14.20 -1.78 2.42
C ARG A 95 -13.08 -0.76 2.39
N TRP A 96 -12.46 -0.62 3.54
CA TRP A 96 -11.20 0.09 3.62
C TRP A 96 -10.07 -0.76 3.05
N VAL A 97 -9.22 -0.10 2.26
CA VAL A 97 -8.02 -0.68 1.67
C VAL A 97 -6.82 0.17 2.03
N THR A 98 -5.65 -0.44 2.06
CA THR A 98 -4.38 0.28 2.14
C THR A 98 -3.74 0.24 0.77
N LEU A 99 -3.33 1.40 0.25
CA LEU A 99 -2.54 1.51 -0.98
C LEU A 99 -1.10 1.87 -0.60
N ALA A 100 -0.14 1.17 -1.17
CA ALA A 100 1.28 1.41 -0.97
C ALA A 100 1.99 1.69 -2.28
N TYR A 101 2.90 2.66 -2.25
CA TYR A 101 3.88 2.90 -3.28
C TYR A 101 5.21 2.33 -2.84
N ALA A 102 5.82 1.53 -3.71
CA ALA A 102 7.13 0.97 -3.51
C ALA A 102 8.07 1.37 -4.65
N ASP A 103 9.34 1.55 -4.30
CA ASP A 103 10.46 1.79 -5.20
C ASP A 103 11.53 0.73 -4.90
N ASP A 104 12.09 0.12 -5.95
CA ASP A 104 13.02 -1.01 -5.87
C ASP A 104 12.50 -2.14 -4.95
N PHE A 105 11.20 -2.44 -5.06
CA PHE A 105 10.50 -3.42 -4.22
C PHE A 105 10.53 -3.12 -2.71
N LYS A 106 10.65 -1.85 -2.35
CA LYS A 106 10.65 -1.38 -0.96
C LYS A 106 9.55 -0.36 -0.75
N VAL A 107 8.66 -0.62 0.19
CA VAL A 107 7.55 0.28 0.51
C VAL A 107 8.10 1.62 1.00
N GLN A 108 7.78 2.70 0.29
CA GLN A 108 8.21 4.05 0.63
C GLN A 108 7.13 4.79 1.41
N THR A 109 5.88 4.60 1.00
CA THR A 109 4.72 5.25 1.61
C THR A 109 3.47 4.43 1.36
N PHE A 110 2.49 4.58 2.24
CA PHE A 110 1.21 3.92 2.15
C PHE A 110 0.14 4.78 2.83
N ASP A 111 -1.10 4.63 2.40
CA ASP A 111 -2.23 5.35 2.98
C ASP A 111 -3.53 4.54 2.84
N ARG A 112 -4.48 4.82 3.71
CA ARG A 112 -5.74 4.09 3.82
C ARG A 112 -6.87 4.83 3.10
N PHE A 113 -7.67 4.09 2.35
CA PHE A 113 -8.76 4.61 1.53
C PHE A 113 -10.03 3.79 1.74
N ASP A 114 -11.19 4.45 1.79
CA ASP A 114 -12.46 3.76 1.57
C ASP A 114 -12.58 3.49 0.06
N ALA A 115 -12.63 2.21 -0.30
CA ALA A 115 -12.72 1.78 -1.68
C ALA A 115 -14.10 2.05 -2.30
N GLY A 116 -15.16 2.14 -1.49
CA GLY A 116 -16.53 2.25 -2.01
C GLY A 116 -16.82 1.18 -3.07
N SER A 117 -17.40 1.55 -4.21
CA SER A 117 -17.59 0.65 -5.36
C SER A 117 -16.54 0.83 -6.47
N GLU A 118 -15.46 1.57 -6.18
CA GLU A 118 -14.47 1.96 -7.18
C GLU A 118 -13.64 0.77 -7.68
N GLY A 119 -13.22 0.83 -8.94
CA GLY A 119 -12.20 -0.07 -9.48
C GLY A 119 -10.78 0.46 -9.26
N TYR A 120 -9.77 -0.37 -9.52
CA TYR A 120 -8.35 -0.04 -9.30
C TYR A 120 -7.93 1.30 -9.90
N MET A 121 -8.33 1.62 -11.13
CA MET A 121 -7.93 2.87 -11.78
C MET A 121 -8.38 4.12 -11.01
N SER A 122 -9.58 4.12 -10.44
CA SER A 122 -10.10 5.25 -9.66
C SER A 122 -9.36 5.37 -8.32
N LEU A 123 -9.11 4.24 -7.66
CA LEU A 123 -8.37 4.19 -6.40
C LEU A 123 -6.91 4.64 -6.57
N MET A 124 -6.23 4.13 -7.59
CA MET A 124 -4.87 4.56 -7.95
C MET A 124 -4.82 6.04 -8.27
N LYS A 125 -5.78 6.55 -9.05
CA LYS A 125 -5.84 7.99 -9.36
C LYS A 125 -5.97 8.83 -8.10
N ARG A 126 -6.85 8.45 -7.17
CA ARG A 126 -7.01 9.13 -5.87
C ARG A 126 -5.70 9.09 -5.06
N TYR A 127 -5.07 7.93 -5.00
CA TYR A 127 -3.81 7.77 -4.27
C TYR A 127 -2.69 8.63 -4.86
N ILE A 128 -2.48 8.59 -6.18
CA ILE A 128 -1.48 9.40 -6.87
C ILE A 128 -1.75 10.90 -6.68
N LEU A 129 -3.02 11.33 -6.73
CA LEU A 129 -3.37 12.73 -6.47
C LEU A 129 -3.01 13.16 -5.04
N ARG A 130 -3.21 12.26 -4.06
CA ARG A 130 -2.83 12.52 -2.68
C ARG A 130 -1.32 12.58 -2.51
N LEU A 131 -0.58 11.62 -3.09
CA LEU A 131 0.88 11.64 -3.10
C LEU A 131 1.43 12.93 -3.70
N LYS A 132 0.87 13.41 -4.82
CA LYS A 132 1.25 14.69 -5.42
C LYS A 132 1.01 15.87 -4.49
N ALA A 133 -0.14 15.90 -3.81
CA ALA A 133 -0.45 16.95 -2.85
C ALA A 133 0.50 16.92 -1.64
N ASP A 134 0.91 15.74 -1.19
CA ASP A 134 1.86 15.57 -0.08
C ASP A 134 3.26 16.03 -0.47
N LEU A 135 3.74 15.63 -1.66
CA LEU A 135 5.01 16.11 -2.22
C LEU A 135 5.04 17.63 -2.36
N GLN A 136 3.96 18.23 -2.87
CA GLN A 136 3.88 19.69 -3.02
C GLN A 136 3.93 20.41 -1.67
N ARG A 137 3.29 19.85 -0.63
CA ARG A 137 3.34 20.39 0.73
C ARG A 137 4.76 20.33 1.30
N MET A 138 5.42 19.18 1.19
CA MET A 138 6.81 19.04 1.65
C MET A 138 7.76 19.99 0.93
N GLN A 139 7.60 20.20 -0.38
CA GLN A 139 8.42 21.14 -1.13
C GLN A 139 8.22 22.58 -0.66
N ASN A 140 6.98 22.98 -0.41
CA ASN A 140 6.68 24.32 0.11
C ASN A 140 7.30 24.53 1.51
N ASP A 141 7.23 23.51 2.38
CA ASP A 141 7.81 23.58 3.73
C ASP A 141 9.34 23.72 3.67
N LEU A 142 10.00 22.96 2.78
CA LEU A 142 11.44 23.08 2.54
C LEU A 142 11.84 24.47 2.03
N ASP A 143 11.07 25.04 1.11
CA ASP A 143 11.30 26.39 0.60
C ASP A 143 11.18 27.45 1.71
N VAL A 144 10.20 27.27 2.61
CA VAL A 144 10.03 28.16 3.78
C VAL A 144 11.21 28.02 4.74
N MET A 145 11.64 26.80 5.06
CA MET A 145 12.80 26.56 5.94
C MET A 145 14.10 27.15 5.35
N ALA A 146 14.33 26.98 4.05
CA ALA A 146 15.49 27.53 3.37
C ALA A 146 15.53 29.07 3.39
N ARG A 147 14.37 29.73 3.34
CA ARG A 147 14.27 31.19 3.46
C ARG A 147 14.57 31.68 4.88
N HIS A 148 14.07 31.00 5.90
CA HIS A 148 14.34 31.35 7.31
C HIS A 148 15.82 31.15 7.65
N SER A 149 16.42 30.04 7.23
CA SER A 149 17.86 29.78 7.45
C SER A 149 18.77 30.86 6.85
N ARG A 150 18.42 31.43 5.69
CA ARG A 150 19.19 32.52 5.07
C ARG A 150 19.01 33.85 5.80
N ALA A 151 17.82 34.14 6.32
CA ALA A 151 17.57 35.35 7.08
C ALA A 151 18.35 35.35 8.41
N ASP A 152 18.45 34.19 9.07
CA ASP A 152 19.20 34.04 10.32
C ASP A 152 20.73 34.15 10.09
N GLU A 153 21.26 33.67 8.95
CA GLU A 153 22.67 33.84 8.57
C GLU A 153 23.03 35.30 8.24
N ASP A 154 22.11 36.03 7.58
CA ASP A 154 22.31 37.45 7.29
C ASP A 154 22.33 38.28 8.58
N GLU A 155 21.48 38.00 9.59
CA GLU A 155 21.49 38.72 10.87
C GLU A 155 22.77 38.49 11.71
N LEU A 156 23.39 37.32 11.63
CA LEU A 156 24.65 37.00 12.33
C LEU A 156 25.90 37.63 11.69
N THR A 157 25.82 38.07 10.44
CA THR A 157 26.95 38.65 9.71
C THR A 157 27.08 40.18 9.94
N PHE A 158 26.06 40.81 10.54
CA PHE A 158 26.02 42.25 10.85
C PHE A 158 26.28 42.60 12.33
N GLN A 159 26.77 41.67 13.16
CA GLN A 159 27.26 41.94 14.53
C GLN A 159 28.79 41.83 14.62
#